data_AF-A0A8D2PC04-F1
#
_entry.id   AF-A0A8D2PC04-F1
#
_cell.length_a   1.000
_cell.length_b   1.000
_cell.length_c   1.000
_cell.angle_alpha   90.00
_cell.angle_beta   90.00
_cell.angle_gamma   90.00
#
_symmetry.space_group_name_H-M   'P 1'
#
loop_
_entity.id
_entity.type
_entity.pdbx_description
1 polymer ?
#
loop_
_entity_poly.entity_id
_entity_poly.type
_entity_poly.pdbx_seq_one_letter_code
_entity_poly.pdbx_strand_id
1 'polypeptide(L)'
;VAAVPSFWLGNETLKVPVALFALNRRRLCERLRQNKDVQKNSIVLLQGGEETQRYCTDTGIVFRQESYFHWTFGVTEAGCFGAVDVDTGRSMLFVPQLPESYAVWMGKIHPPEFFKNKYAVDEAHYVTEVSVLLIFFSQRGVNTDSGNVSKEASFEGISQFNVNNKILHPEIAECRVIKTDMELEVLRYTNKISSEAHKEVMKAVKVGMKEYELESLFQHYCYTRGGMRHTSYTCICGSGDNSSVLHYGHAGAPNDRTIEDGDLCLFDMGGEYYCYGSDITCTFPANGKFTADQRAVYEAVLKASRAVMKAVKPGVAWPDMHRLADRVHLEELTRIGILKGNVDDMVKVHLGAIFMPHGLGHLLGIDVHDVGGYPEGVERMEEPGLRSLRTARRLQPGMVLTVEPGIYFIEPLLQQALQDPAQACFFNTSVLQRFRGFGGVRIEDDIVVTATGMELLTCVPRTVEEIEAFMAEGQSSAKSFDSLSSQKH
;
A
#
# COMPACT_ATOMS: atom_id res chain seq x y z
N VAL A 1 22.51 -16.14 26.48
CA VAL A 1 22.38 -15.40 25.21
C VAL A 1 21.32 -14.35 25.44
N ALA A 2 21.65 -13.06 25.43
CA ALA A 2 20.64 -12.01 25.61
C ALA A 2 19.61 -12.11 24.47
N ALA A 3 18.32 -11.98 24.78
CA ALA A 3 17.29 -12.00 23.75
C ALA A 3 17.51 -10.82 22.78
N VAL A 4 17.50 -11.09 21.48
CA VAL A 4 17.61 -10.05 20.45
C VAL A 4 16.42 -9.09 20.59
N PRO A 5 16.61 -7.76 20.55
CA PRO A 5 15.51 -6.82 20.70
C PRO A 5 14.45 -7.02 19.61
N SER A 6 13.21 -6.73 19.94
CA SER A 6 12.11 -6.69 18.97
C SER A 6 11.19 -5.51 19.25
N PHE A 7 10.72 -4.86 18.19
CA PHE A 7 9.53 -4.01 18.29
C PHE A 7 8.33 -4.90 18.62
N TRP A 8 7.54 -4.49 19.61
CA TRP A 8 6.34 -5.21 20.02
C TRP A 8 5.40 -4.27 20.78
N LEU A 9 4.11 -4.36 20.47
CA LEU A 9 3.06 -3.56 21.12
C LEU A 9 2.26 -4.37 22.14
N GLY A 10 2.74 -5.56 22.53
CA GLY A 10 2.05 -6.44 23.48
C GLY A 10 0.97 -7.31 22.83
N ASN A 11 0.17 -7.97 23.66
CA ASN A 11 -0.95 -8.83 23.24
C ASN A 11 -0.53 -9.83 22.14
N GLU A 12 -1.39 -9.98 21.13
CA GLU A 12 -1.19 -10.83 19.95
C GLU A 12 -0.49 -10.07 18.80
N THR A 13 0.12 -8.91 19.07
CA THR A 13 0.84 -8.17 18.02
C THR A 13 2.17 -8.82 17.66
N LEU A 14 2.58 -8.66 16.40
CA LEU A 14 3.81 -9.26 15.89
C LEU A 14 5.04 -8.73 16.62
N LYS A 15 5.97 -9.62 16.98
CA LYS A 15 7.32 -9.22 17.42
C LYS A 15 8.21 -9.08 16.19
N VAL A 16 8.59 -7.85 15.85
CA VAL A 16 9.48 -7.59 14.70
C VAL A 16 10.92 -7.50 15.20
N PRO A 17 11.79 -8.47 14.86
CA PRO A 17 13.17 -8.45 15.35
C PRO A 17 13.94 -7.29 14.74
N VAL A 18 14.71 -6.56 15.54
CA VAL A 18 15.55 -5.46 15.01
C VAL A 18 16.66 -5.95 14.06
N ALA A 19 16.91 -7.27 14.06
CA ALA A 19 17.75 -7.94 13.08
C ALA A 19 17.27 -7.75 11.62
N LEU A 20 15.99 -7.47 11.40
CA LEU A 20 15.44 -7.07 10.10
C LEU A 20 16.24 -5.91 9.52
N PHE A 21 16.34 -4.82 10.28
CA PHE A 21 17.01 -3.60 9.83
C PHE A 21 18.53 -3.80 9.71
N ALA A 22 19.14 -4.63 10.57
CA ALA A 22 20.55 -4.99 10.45
C ALA A 22 20.84 -5.76 9.15
N LEU A 23 19.93 -6.65 8.72
CA LEU A 23 20.02 -7.34 7.44
C LEU A 23 19.88 -6.35 6.28
N ASN A 24 18.95 -5.40 6.35
CA ASN A 24 18.77 -4.36 5.33
C ASN A 24 20.03 -3.50 5.16
N ARG A 25 20.64 -3.02 6.25
CA ARG A 25 21.94 -2.32 6.19
C ARG A 25 23.01 -3.15 5.51
N ARG A 26 23.11 -4.44 5.85
CA ARG A 26 24.09 -5.35 5.24
C ARG A 26 23.88 -5.49 3.73
N ARG A 27 22.64 -5.73 3.31
CA ARG A 27 22.26 -5.86 1.89
C ARG A 27 22.59 -4.58 1.10
N LEU A 28 22.32 -3.42 1.70
CA LEU A 28 22.66 -2.12 1.10
C LEU A 28 24.18 -1.97 0.94
N CYS A 29 24.97 -2.26 1.98
CA CYS A 29 26.42 -2.20 1.90
C CYS A 29 26.98 -3.19 0.87
N GLU A 30 26.48 -4.43 0.82
CA GLU A 30 26.88 -5.43 -0.18
C GLU A 30 26.65 -4.93 -1.61
N ARG A 31 25.50 -4.30 -1.85
CA ARG A 31 25.16 -3.71 -3.14
C ARG A 31 26.05 -2.53 -3.49
N LEU A 32 26.24 -1.59 -2.55
CA LEU A 32 27.12 -0.43 -2.75
C LEU A 32 28.58 -0.83 -3.01
N ARG A 33 29.10 -1.85 -2.33
CA ARG A 33 30.46 -2.37 -2.57
C ARG A 33 30.66 -2.96 -3.98
N GLN A 34 29.58 -3.38 -4.64
CA GLN A 34 29.64 -3.87 -6.02
C GLN A 34 29.58 -2.74 -7.06
N ASN A 35 29.14 -1.54 -6.67
CA ASN A 35 29.09 -0.38 -7.53
C ASN A 35 30.50 0.25 -7.64
N LYS A 36 31.03 0.34 -8.86
CA LYS A 36 32.39 0.82 -9.14
C LYS A 36 32.58 2.32 -8.88
N ASP A 37 31.49 3.09 -8.83
CA ASP A 37 31.52 4.52 -8.56
C ASP A 37 31.56 4.82 -7.04
N VAL A 38 31.41 3.80 -6.19
CA VAL A 38 31.53 3.91 -4.74
C VAL A 38 33.00 3.91 -4.32
N GLN A 39 33.42 4.98 -3.67
CA GLN A 39 34.77 5.10 -3.11
C GLN A 39 34.91 4.30 -1.81
N LYS A 40 36.13 3.85 -1.47
CA LYS A 40 36.43 3.28 -0.15
C LYS A 40 36.19 4.31 0.95
N ASN A 41 35.85 3.81 2.15
CA ASN A 41 35.52 4.59 3.33
C ASN A 41 34.31 5.54 3.13
N SER A 42 33.41 5.22 2.18
CA SER A 42 32.16 5.97 2.04
C SER A 42 31.20 5.67 3.19
N ILE A 43 30.45 6.68 3.63
CA ILE A 43 29.41 6.55 4.65
C ILE A 43 28.05 6.87 4.02
N VAL A 44 27.08 5.97 4.17
CA VAL A 44 25.67 6.30 3.93
C VAL A 44 25.20 7.18 5.06
N LEU A 45 24.60 8.34 4.77
CA LEU A 45 23.97 9.22 5.76
C LEU A 45 22.51 9.45 5.40
N LEU A 46 21.64 9.14 6.35
CA LEU A 46 20.20 9.38 6.25
C LEU A 46 19.75 10.28 7.39
N GLN A 47 18.85 11.21 7.08
CA GLN A 47 18.16 12.04 8.05
C GLN A 47 16.74 11.48 8.25
N GLY A 48 16.39 11.18 9.50
CA GLY A 48 15.03 10.79 9.86
C GLY A 48 14.06 11.96 9.78
N GLY A 49 12.78 11.65 9.83
CA GLY A 49 11.71 12.63 9.88
C GLY A 49 11.74 13.46 11.17
N GLU A 50 11.13 14.64 11.09
CA GLU A 50 11.00 15.60 12.19
C GLU A 50 9.52 15.69 12.60
N GLU A 51 9.24 16.03 13.86
CA GLU A 51 7.86 16.33 14.28
C GLU A 51 7.36 17.57 13.54
N THR A 52 6.07 17.58 13.20
CA THR A 52 5.42 18.69 12.49
C THR A 52 4.14 19.11 13.19
N GLN A 53 3.75 20.37 13.03
CA GLN A 53 2.46 20.87 13.50
C GLN A 53 1.52 21.20 12.34
N ARG A 54 0.23 21.40 12.68
CA ARG A 54 -0.75 21.91 11.73
C ARG A 54 -0.52 23.41 11.48
N TYR A 55 0.03 23.73 10.31
CA TYR A 55 0.32 25.10 9.90
C TYR A 55 1.19 25.84 10.94
N CYS A 56 0.69 26.93 11.52
CA CYS A 56 1.38 27.74 12.51
C CYS A 56 0.88 27.52 13.95
N THR A 57 0.10 26.45 14.21
CA THR A 57 -0.39 26.13 15.57
C THR A 57 0.59 25.24 16.33
N ASP A 58 0.28 24.96 17.60
CA ASP A 58 0.98 23.99 18.45
C ASP A 58 0.38 22.57 18.36
N THR A 59 -0.61 22.35 17.48
CA THR A 59 -1.26 21.06 17.32
C THR A 59 -0.34 20.10 16.56
N GLY A 60 0.32 19.21 17.29
CA GLY A 60 1.20 18.18 16.72
C GLY A 60 0.47 17.22 15.79
N ILE A 61 1.13 16.83 14.71
CA ILE A 61 0.75 15.71 13.84
C ILE A 61 1.43 14.46 14.40
N VAL A 62 0.69 13.35 14.48
CA VAL A 62 1.26 12.07 14.93
C VAL A 62 2.41 11.70 13.99
N PHE A 63 3.60 11.52 14.57
CA PHE A 63 4.80 11.26 13.81
C PHE A 63 4.80 9.84 13.22
N ARG A 64 5.12 9.75 11.93
CA ARG A 64 5.43 8.52 11.19
C ARG A 64 6.78 8.74 10.53
N GLN A 65 7.68 7.78 10.66
CA GLN A 65 9.06 7.89 10.19
C GLN A 65 9.16 8.00 8.65
N GLU A 66 10.22 8.62 8.15
CA GLU A 66 10.60 8.57 6.74
C GLU A 66 10.97 7.13 6.32
N SER A 67 10.48 6.68 5.17
CA SER A 67 10.46 5.27 4.77
C SER A 67 11.85 4.66 4.56
N TYR A 68 12.80 5.39 3.98
CA TYR A 68 14.16 4.90 3.80
C TYR A 68 14.96 4.85 5.10
N PHE A 69 14.76 5.83 5.98
CA PHE A 69 15.30 5.82 7.34
C PHE A 69 14.74 4.66 8.15
N HIS A 70 13.42 4.44 8.08
CA HIS A 70 12.77 3.30 8.71
C HIS A 70 13.32 1.97 8.18
N TRP A 71 13.40 1.77 6.86
CA TRP A 71 13.94 0.56 6.25
C TRP A 71 15.35 0.22 6.74
N THR A 72 16.15 1.25 7.00
CA THR A 72 17.56 1.12 7.40
C THR A 72 17.74 0.89 8.90
N PHE A 73 16.90 1.50 9.75
CA PHE A 73 17.13 1.56 11.20
C PHE A 73 15.95 1.14 12.09
N GLY A 74 14.72 1.15 11.59
CA GLY A 74 13.52 0.87 12.39
C GLY A 74 13.23 1.89 13.49
N VAL A 75 13.84 3.07 13.43
CA VAL A 75 13.77 4.07 14.51
C VAL A 75 12.42 4.78 14.52
N THR A 76 11.79 4.85 15.69
CA THR A 76 10.47 5.47 15.89
C THR A 76 10.53 6.90 16.38
N GLU A 77 11.67 7.34 16.94
CA GLU A 77 11.85 8.72 17.39
C GLU A 77 12.10 9.67 16.22
N ALA A 78 11.61 10.91 16.35
CA ALA A 78 11.84 11.99 15.39
C ALA A 78 13.19 12.67 15.62
N GLY A 79 13.68 13.39 14.60
CA GLY A 79 14.88 14.22 14.67
C GLY A 79 16.19 13.44 14.75
N CYS A 80 16.19 12.15 14.39
CA CYS A 80 17.39 11.32 14.37
C CYS A 80 18.15 11.44 13.04
N PHE A 81 19.45 11.13 13.08
CA PHE A 81 20.25 10.80 11.90
C PHE A 81 20.79 9.38 12.05
N GLY A 82 21.17 8.77 10.94
CA GLY A 82 21.68 7.42 10.91
C GLY A 82 22.75 7.30 9.85
N ALA A 83 23.87 6.70 10.22
CA ALA A 83 25.00 6.50 9.33
C ALA A 83 25.39 5.02 9.24
N VAL A 84 25.83 4.59 8.06
CA VAL A 84 26.35 3.24 7.82
C VAL A 84 27.65 3.33 7.05
N ASP A 85 28.73 2.84 7.65
CA ASP A 85 30.01 2.69 6.99
C ASP A 85 29.93 1.59 5.94
N VAL A 86 30.15 1.94 4.67
CA VAL A 86 29.94 1.02 3.55
C VAL A 86 30.93 -0.13 3.61
N ASP A 87 32.18 0.07 4.02
CA ASP A 87 33.22 -0.97 3.98
C ASP A 87 33.04 -1.99 5.10
N THR A 88 32.71 -1.54 6.30
CA THR A 88 32.61 -2.37 7.51
C THR A 88 31.18 -2.82 7.82
N GLY A 89 30.17 -2.09 7.33
CA GLY A 89 28.77 -2.25 7.72
C GLY A 89 28.45 -1.69 9.10
N ARG A 90 29.40 -0.99 9.75
CA ARG A 90 29.22 -0.39 11.07
C ARG A 90 28.15 0.70 11.02
N SER A 91 27.17 0.58 11.90
CA SER A 91 25.97 1.42 11.99
C SER A 91 26.00 2.34 13.20
N MET A 92 25.71 3.62 12.96
CA MET A 92 25.74 4.68 13.96
C MET A 92 24.39 5.38 13.96
N LEU A 93 23.78 5.54 15.14
CA LEU A 93 22.54 6.29 15.33
C LEU A 93 22.82 7.60 16.08
N PHE A 94 22.28 8.70 15.59
CA PHE A 94 22.38 10.00 16.24
C PHE A 94 21.00 10.41 16.74
N VAL A 95 20.87 10.58 18.05
CA VAL A 95 19.60 10.91 18.72
C VAL A 95 19.59 12.35 19.23
N PRO A 96 18.42 13.02 19.30
CA PRO A 96 18.35 14.38 19.84
C PRO A 96 18.90 14.47 21.27
N GLN A 97 19.67 15.52 21.57
CA GLN A 97 19.99 15.88 22.94
C GLN A 97 18.82 16.67 23.52
N LEU A 98 18.01 16.01 24.34
CA LEU A 98 16.75 16.58 24.83
C LEU A 98 16.96 17.43 26.10
N PRO A 99 16.24 18.56 26.25
CA PRO A 99 16.30 19.38 27.46
C PRO A 99 15.62 18.70 28.65
N GLU A 100 15.96 19.09 29.88
CA GLU A 100 15.38 18.52 31.10
C GLU A 100 13.84 18.62 31.15
N SER A 101 13.26 19.67 30.55
CA SER A 101 11.81 19.83 30.46
C SER A 101 11.12 18.68 29.71
N TYR A 102 11.81 17.98 28.81
CA TYR A 102 11.27 16.81 28.11
C TYR A 102 10.80 15.72 29.10
N ALA A 103 11.51 15.56 30.23
CA ALA A 103 11.14 14.64 31.29
C ALA A 103 9.77 14.96 31.93
N VAL A 104 9.36 16.22 31.89
CA VAL A 104 8.08 16.70 32.42
C VAL A 104 6.96 16.51 31.39
N TRP A 105 7.21 16.82 30.12
CA TRP A 105 6.17 16.92 29.09
C TRP A 105 5.98 15.66 28.25
N MET A 106 7.08 14.99 27.88
CA MET A 106 7.09 13.97 26.82
C MET A 106 7.45 12.58 27.34
N GLY A 107 8.20 12.50 28.45
CA GLY A 107 8.54 11.25 29.12
C GLY A 107 10.03 11.10 29.41
N LYS A 108 10.44 9.89 29.78
CA LYS A 108 11.81 9.61 30.23
C LYS A 108 12.87 10.02 29.18
N ILE A 109 13.88 10.77 29.62
CA ILE A 109 15.07 11.06 28.81
C ILE A 109 15.98 9.83 28.86
N HIS A 110 16.25 9.24 27.70
CA HIS A 110 17.09 8.07 27.55
C HIS A 110 18.49 8.46 27.05
N PRO A 111 19.59 7.90 27.60
CA PRO A 111 20.93 8.15 27.09
C PRO A 111 21.17 7.40 25.76
N PRO A 112 22.16 7.79 24.94
CA PRO A 112 22.46 7.11 23.67
C PRO A 112 22.64 5.58 23.81
N GLU A 113 23.26 5.10 24.89
CA GLU A 113 23.43 3.66 25.17
C GLU A 113 22.09 2.90 25.26
N PHE A 114 21.00 3.55 25.68
CA PHE A 114 19.67 2.92 25.64
C PHE A 114 19.24 2.66 24.19
N PHE A 115 19.42 3.63 23.30
CA PHE A 115 19.03 3.52 21.89
C PHE A 115 19.91 2.54 21.12
N LYS A 116 21.21 2.49 21.44
CA LYS A 116 22.12 1.45 20.95
C LYS A 116 21.57 0.05 21.19
N ASN A 117 21.16 -0.22 22.42
CA ASN A 117 20.59 -1.51 22.82
C ASN A 117 19.18 -1.73 22.25
N LYS A 118 18.33 -0.69 22.19
CA LYS A 118 16.98 -0.77 21.62
C LYS A 118 16.99 -1.15 20.13
N TYR A 119 17.88 -0.53 19.35
CA TYR A 119 17.92 -0.68 17.88
C TYR A 119 19.01 -1.62 17.38
N ALA A 120 19.81 -2.19 18.28
CA ALA A 120 20.95 -3.05 17.96
C ALA A 120 21.85 -2.44 16.87
N VAL A 121 22.17 -1.15 17.02
CA VAL A 121 23.21 -0.47 16.24
C VAL A 121 24.55 -0.59 16.95
N ASP A 122 25.65 -0.35 16.23
CA ASP A 122 26.99 -0.51 16.79
C ASP A 122 27.34 0.65 17.74
N GLU A 123 26.90 1.86 17.37
CA GLU A 123 27.14 3.09 18.13
C GLU A 123 25.88 3.96 18.19
N ALA A 124 25.75 4.72 19.27
CA ALA A 124 24.73 5.76 19.39
C ALA A 124 25.36 7.02 20.02
N HIS A 125 25.10 8.17 19.41
CA HIS A 125 25.65 9.48 19.77
C HIS A 125 24.54 10.54 19.77
N TYR A 126 24.85 11.77 20.21
CA TYR A 126 23.91 12.88 20.03
C TYR A 126 24.00 13.48 18.62
N VAL A 127 22.91 14.05 18.12
CA VAL A 127 22.88 14.75 16.81
C VAL A 127 23.90 15.89 16.71
N THR A 128 24.25 16.52 17.82
CA THR A 128 25.31 17.54 17.90
C THR A 128 26.71 17.01 17.54
N GLU A 129 26.89 15.69 17.49
CA GLU A 129 28.16 15.01 17.23
C GLU A 129 28.23 14.38 15.83
N VAL A 130 27.28 14.68 14.94
CA VAL A 130 27.22 14.10 13.58
C VAL A 130 28.41 14.49 12.68
N SER A 131 29.13 15.56 13.01
CA SER A 131 30.16 16.20 12.17
C SER A 131 31.53 15.49 12.12
N VAL A 132 31.66 14.24 12.60
CA VAL A 132 32.97 13.55 12.74
C VAL A 132 33.28 12.55 11.59
N LEU A 133 32.50 12.52 10.50
CA LEU A 133 32.54 11.47 9.47
C LEU A 133 32.93 11.98 8.06
N LEU A 134 33.84 11.31 7.35
CA LEU A 134 34.68 11.92 6.29
C LEU A 134 34.14 11.93 4.84
N ILE A 135 33.16 11.12 4.43
CA ILE A 135 32.57 11.12 3.07
C ILE A 135 31.11 10.66 3.14
N PHE A 136 30.16 11.43 2.59
CA PHE A 136 28.72 11.09 2.69
C PHE A 136 28.08 10.75 1.35
N PHE A 137 27.33 9.65 1.32
CA PHE A 137 26.25 9.46 0.37
C PHE A 137 24.95 9.92 1.02
N SER A 138 24.32 10.92 0.42
CA SER A 138 23.01 11.41 0.84
C SER A 138 21.93 10.96 -0.12
N GLN A 139 20.72 10.79 0.38
CA GLN A 139 19.62 10.33 -0.45
C GLN A 139 18.95 11.49 -1.18
N ARG A 140 19.18 11.60 -2.49
CA ARG A 140 18.39 12.45 -3.38
C ARG A 140 17.93 11.67 -4.60
N GLY A 141 16.63 11.45 -4.72
CA GLY A 141 16.03 10.89 -5.93
C GLY A 141 14.57 11.24 -6.07
N VAL A 142 14.05 11.05 -7.29
CA VAL A 142 12.67 11.35 -7.63
C VAL A 142 11.83 10.10 -7.42
N ASN A 143 10.76 10.22 -6.63
CA ASN A 143 9.75 9.18 -6.55
C ASN A 143 8.94 9.19 -7.87
N THR A 144 8.90 8.05 -8.57
CA THR A 144 8.39 7.94 -9.94
C THR A 144 6.87 8.04 -10.05
N ASP A 145 6.15 7.95 -8.93
CA ASP A 145 4.69 8.07 -8.88
C ASP A 145 4.26 9.50 -8.56
N SER A 146 4.88 10.13 -7.56
CA SER A 146 4.53 11.48 -7.11
C SER A 146 5.29 12.60 -7.81
N GLY A 147 6.45 12.31 -8.41
CA GLY A 147 7.37 13.32 -8.94
C GLY A 147 8.14 14.11 -7.86
N ASN A 148 7.90 13.81 -6.57
CA ASN A 148 8.57 14.48 -5.46
C ASN A 148 10.03 14.01 -5.33
N VAL A 149 10.90 14.92 -4.92
CA VAL A 149 12.32 14.64 -4.66
C VAL A 149 12.51 14.34 -3.18
N SER A 150 13.21 13.24 -2.86
CA SER A 150 13.57 12.92 -1.47
C SER A 150 14.44 14.02 -0.86
N LYS A 151 14.16 14.37 0.40
CA LYS A 151 14.96 15.34 1.16
C LYS A 151 16.33 14.74 1.46
N GLU A 152 17.38 15.36 0.93
CA GLU A 152 18.75 15.00 1.23
C GLU A 152 19.09 15.38 2.68
N ALA A 153 19.81 14.49 3.37
CA ALA A 153 20.28 14.73 4.73
C ALA A 153 21.16 15.98 4.78
N SER A 154 20.89 16.85 5.74
CA SER A 154 21.64 18.10 5.93
C SER A 154 21.84 18.40 7.40
N PHE A 155 23.02 18.87 7.76
CA PHE A 155 23.37 19.29 9.12
C PHE A 155 24.40 20.42 9.07
N GLU A 156 24.56 21.14 10.18
CA GLU A 156 25.53 22.24 10.27
C GLU A 156 26.97 21.73 10.07
N GLY A 157 27.67 22.27 9.07
CA GLY A 157 29.02 21.85 8.71
C GLY A 157 29.10 20.76 7.64
N ILE A 158 27.97 20.25 7.11
CA ILE A 158 27.97 19.22 6.05
C ILE A 158 28.73 19.66 4.78
N SER A 159 28.81 20.98 4.53
CA SER A 159 29.53 21.56 3.38
C SER A 159 31.04 21.36 3.43
N GLN A 160 31.61 20.94 4.57
CA GLN A 160 33.02 20.59 4.70
C GLN A 160 33.34 19.20 4.14
N PHE A 161 32.33 18.41 3.82
CA PHE A 161 32.45 17.04 3.34
C PHE A 161 32.15 16.94 1.85
N ASN A 162 32.73 15.92 1.22
CA ASN A 162 32.34 15.55 -0.13
C ASN A 162 31.04 14.73 -0.06
N VAL A 163 29.95 15.29 -0.59
CA VAL A 163 28.62 14.67 -0.60
C VAL A 163 28.27 14.24 -2.01
N ASN A 164 27.99 12.95 -2.21
CA ASN A 164 27.41 12.43 -3.43
C ASN A 164 25.96 12.02 -3.19
N ASN A 165 25.04 12.66 -3.92
CA ASN A 165 23.61 12.48 -3.74
C ASN A 165 22.94 11.69 -4.89
N LYS A 166 23.72 11.05 -5.76
CA LYS A 166 23.21 10.33 -6.94
C LYS A 166 23.27 8.82 -6.81
N ILE A 167 24.26 8.29 -6.10
CA ILE A 167 24.52 6.84 -6.04
C ILE A 167 23.53 6.13 -5.12
N LEU A 168 23.23 6.70 -3.95
CA LEU A 168 22.49 5.96 -2.91
C LEU A 168 21.06 5.62 -3.31
N HIS A 169 20.32 6.57 -3.88
CA HIS A 169 18.89 6.42 -4.16
C HIS A 169 18.54 5.18 -5.01
N PRO A 170 19.13 4.96 -6.21
CA PRO A 170 18.81 3.78 -7.00
C PRO A 170 19.16 2.47 -6.29
N GLU A 171 20.24 2.45 -5.49
CA GLU A 171 20.71 1.23 -4.83
C GLU A 171 19.84 0.84 -3.62
N ILE A 172 19.45 1.81 -2.80
CA ILE A 172 18.57 1.57 -1.67
C ILE A 172 17.13 1.28 -2.12
N ALA A 173 16.66 1.94 -3.18
CA ALA A 173 15.35 1.63 -3.78
C ALA A 173 15.31 0.18 -4.29
N GLU A 174 16.36 -0.28 -4.99
CA GLU A 174 16.41 -1.67 -5.47
C GLU A 174 16.48 -2.70 -4.33
N CYS A 175 17.12 -2.36 -3.20
CA CYS A 175 17.06 -3.21 -2.00
C CYS A 175 15.65 -3.31 -1.42
N ARG A 176 14.86 -2.22 -1.45
CA ARG A 176 13.47 -2.19 -0.98
C ARG A 176 12.50 -2.94 -1.91
N VAL A 177 12.79 -3.01 -3.21
CA VAL A 177 11.96 -3.74 -4.18
C VAL A 177 11.86 -5.23 -3.81
N ILE A 178 12.96 -5.83 -3.33
CA ILE A 178 13.03 -7.25 -2.96
C ILE A 178 12.95 -7.40 -1.44
N LYS A 179 11.86 -7.99 -0.94
CA LYS A 179 11.63 -8.17 0.49
C LYS A 179 12.42 -9.37 1.02
N THR A 180 13.00 -9.21 2.20
CA THR A 180 13.57 -10.29 3.00
C THR A 180 12.45 -11.10 3.67
N ASP A 181 12.76 -12.32 4.10
CA ASP A 181 11.79 -13.14 4.85
C ASP A 181 11.28 -12.44 6.12
N MET A 182 12.14 -11.66 6.79
CA MET A 182 11.72 -10.88 7.97
C MET A 182 10.75 -9.75 7.61
N GLU A 183 10.92 -9.09 6.47
CA GLU A 183 9.96 -8.10 5.96
C GLU A 183 8.64 -8.77 5.55
N LEU A 184 8.72 -9.95 4.91
CA LEU A 184 7.54 -10.72 4.51
C LEU A 184 6.70 -11.17 5.73
N GLU A 185 7.31 -11.52 6.86
CA GLU A 185 6.55 -11.81 8.08
C GLU A 185 5.74 -10.60 8.57
N VAL A 186 6.27 -9.37 8.44
CA VAL A 186 5.51 -8.16 8.77
C VAL A 186 4.36 -7.95 7.79
N LEU A 187 4.60 -8.14 6.49
CA LEU A 187 3.57 -7.98 5.45
C LEU A 187 2.47 -9.05 5.52
N ARG A 188 2.81 -10.29 5.93
CA ARG A 188 1.83 -11.33 6.26
C ARG A 188 0.97 -10.92 7.44
N TYR A 189 1.58 -10.32 8.47
CA TYR A 189 0.84 -9.82 9.62
C TYR A 189 -0.08 -8.64 9.27
N THR A 190 0.39 -7.69 8.45
CA THR A 190 -0.43 -6.56 8.05
C THR A 190 -1.63 -7.02 7.23
N ASN A 191 -1.41 -7.93 6.29
CA ASN A 191 -2.47 -8.58 5.52
C ASN A 191 -3.45 -9.35 6.38
N LYS A 192 -2.97 -10.11 7.37
CA LYS A 192 -3.84 -10.85 8.30
C LYS A 192 -4.80 -9.90 9.01
N ILE A 193 -4.29 -8.87 9.67
CA ILE A 193 -5.11 -7.96 10.46
C ILE A 193 -6.07 -7.17 9.57
N SER A 194 -5.60 -6.62 8.44
CA SER A 194 -6.45 -5.88 7.52
C SER A 194 -7.53 -6.78 6.90
N SER A 195 -7.21 -8.04 6.58
CA SER A 195 -8.20 -9.03 6.13
C SER A 195 -9.25 -9.34 7.19
N GLU A 196 -8.85 -9.47 8.46
CA GLU A 196 -9.77 -9.65 9.58
C GLU A 196 -10.66 -8.40 9.78
N ALA A 197 -10.10 -7.20 9.64
CA ALA A 197 -10.87 -5.94 9.72
C ALA A 197 -11.89 -5.82 8.57
N HIS A 198 -11.52 -6.15 7.33
CA HIS A 198 -12.44 -6.21 6.19
C HIS A 198 -13.60 -7.17 6.42
N LYS A 199 -13.31 -8.33 7.03
CA LYS A 199 -14.34 -9.30 7.44
C LYS A 199 -15.32 -8.71 8.46
N GLU A 200 -14.81 -8.03 9.49
CA GLU A 200 -15.69 -7.37 10.47
C GLU A 200 -16.55 -6.27 9.84
N VAL A 201 -15.99 -5.52 8.88
CA VAL A 201 -16.76 -4.53 8.11
C VAL A 201 -17.88 -5.17 7.29
N MET A 202 -17.59 -6.25 6.54
CA MET A 202 -18.61 -6.99 5.79
C MET A 202 -19.73 -7.55 6.68
N LYS A 203 -19.42 -7.94 7.92
CA LYS A 203 -20.42 -8.40 8.89
C LYS A 203 -21.25 -7.27 9.48
N ALA A 204 -20.66 -6.09 9.63
CA ALA A 204 -21.28 -4.96 10.32
C ALA A 204 -22.13 -4.07 9.42
N VAL A 205 -21.82 -4.01 8.12
CA VAL A 205 -22.51 -3.13 7.17
C VAL A 205 -24.02 -3.35 7.16
N LYS A 206 -24.76 -2.24 7.17
CA LYS A 206 -26.22 -2.19 7.06
C LYS A 206 -26.62 -1.03 6.18
N VAL A 207 -27.70 -1.22 5.42
CA VAL A 207 -28.40 -0.12 4.74
C VAL A 207 -28.76 0.95 5.78
N GLY A 208 -28.54 2.21 5.42
CA GLY A 208 -28.75 3.38 6.26
C GLY A 208 -27.52 3.87 7.04
N MET A 209 -26.44 3.08 7.10
CA MET A 209 -25.16 3.53 7.68
C MET A 209 -24.47 4.54 6.75
N LYS A 210 -23.63 5.39 7.33
CA LYS A 210 -22.66 6.19 6.57
C LYS A 210 -21.41 5.40 6.26
N GLU A 211 -20.80 5.66 5.11
CA GLU A 211 -19.54 5.04 4.70
C GLU A 211 -18.44 5.20 5.78
N TYR A 212 -18.30 6.38 6.38
CA TYR A 212 -17.30 6.64 7.43
C TYR A 212 -17.48 5.78 8.70
N GLU A 213 -18.68 5.23 8.96
CA GLU A 213 -18.88 4.34 10.11
C GLU A 213 -18.08 3.03 9.92
N LEU A 214 -17.95 2.58 8.67
CA LEU A 214 -17.20 1.38 8.30
C LEU A 214 -15.70 1.66 8.21
N GLU A 215 -15.30 2.85 7.76
CA GLU A 215 -13.92 3.34 7.90
C GLU A 215 -13.48 3.32 9.38
N SER A 216 -14.31 3.87 10.26
CA SER A 216 -14.04 3.94 11.71
C SER A 216 -13.93 2.53 12.33
N LEU A 217 -14.83 1.61 11.96
CA LEU A 217 -14.77 0.23 12.42
C LEU A 217 -13.49 -0.48 11.96
N PHE A 218 -13.10 -0.31 10.69
CA PHE A 218 -11.87 -0.88 10.16
C PHE A 218 -10.65 -0.38 10.95
N GLN A 219 -10.51 0.94 11.11
CA GLN A 219 -9.40 1.55 11.84
C GLN A 219 -9.39 1.11 13.31
N HIS A 220 -10.56 1.01 13.93
CA HIS A 220 -10.69 0.52 15.30
C HIS A 220 -10.17 -0.91 15.45
N TYR A 221 -10.54 -1.82 14.54
CA TYR A 221 -10.07 -3.21 14.56
C TYR A 221 -8.55 -3.26 14.38
N CYS A 222 -8.04 -2.62 13.33
CA CYS A 222 -6.61 -2.58 13.00
C CYS A 222 -5.77 -2.06 14.17
N TYR A 223 -6.23 -0.99 14.84
CA TYR A 223 -5.47 -0.43 15.94
C TYR A 223 -5.57 -1.29 17.21
N THR A 224 -6.78 -1.68 17.62
CA THR A 224 -6.96 -2.37 18.92
C THR A 224 -6.50 -3.83 18.91
N ARG A 225 -6.64 -4.53 17.78
CA ARG A 225 -6.22 -5.93 17.63
C ARG A 225 -4.85 -6.07 17.00
N GLY A 226 -4.53 -5.17 16.07
CA GLY A 226 -3.30 -5.20 15.29
C GLY A 226 -2.17 -4.30 15.79
N GLY A 227 -2.45 -3.35 16.69
CA GLY A 227 -1.49 -2.32 17.06
C GLY A 227 -1.16 -1.35 15.91
N MET A 228 -1.99 -1.30 14.87
CA MET A 228 -1.80 -0.43 13.70
C MET A 228 -2.35 0.96 13.98
N ARG A 229 -1.52 1.84 14.53
CA ARG A 229 -1.91 3.22 14.84
C ARG A 229 -2.18 4.06 13.60
N HIS A 230 -1.49 3.76 12.51
CA HIS A 230 -1.67 4.41 11.21
C HIS A 230 -2.35 3.45 10.24
N THR A 231 -3.06 4.02 9.27
CA THR A 231 -3.42 3.32 8.03
C THR A 231 -2.34 3.57 6.98
N SER A 232 -2.22 2.67 6.01
CA SER A 232 -1.25 2.83 4.90
C SER A 232 -1.60 4.02 4.00
N TYR A 233 -2.89 4.37 3.92
CA TYR A 233 -3.47 5.48 3.16
C TYR A 233 -4.84 5.85 3.75
N THR A 234 -5.46 6.92 3.27
CA THR A 234 -6.83 7.29 3.64
C THR A 234 -7.81 6.22 3.15
N CYS A 235 -8.62 5.66 4.04
CA CYS A 235 -9.60 4.64 3.69
C CYS A 235 -10.58 5.13 2.62
N ILE A 236 -10.85 4.29 1.63
CA ILE A 236 -11.74 4.56 0.50
C ILE A 236 -12.98 3.70 0.71
N CYS A 237 -14.09 4.29 1.17
CA CYS A 237 -15.32 3.55 1.50
C CYS A 237 -16.44 3.89 0.52
N GLY A 238 -16.26 3.64 -0.78
CA GLY A 238 -17.22 4.06 -1.80
C GLY A 238 -18.46 3.17 -1.88
N SER A 239 -19.65 3.74 -1.70
CA SER A 239 -20.95 3.08 -1.88
C SER A 239 -21.73 3.63 -3.08
N GLY A 240 -22.47 2.75 -3.78
CA GLY A 240 -23.20 3.12 -5.00
C GLY A 240 -22.26 3.71 -6.05
N ASP A 241 -22.62 4.85 -6.64
CA ASP A 241 -21.81 5.55 -7.64
C ASP A 241 -20.39 5.90 -7.17
N ASN A 242 -20.18 6.11 -5.87
CA ASN A 242 -18.86 6.45 -5.32
C ASN A 242 -17.84 5.32 -5.54
N SER A 243 -18.28 4.08 -5.72
CA SER A 243 -17.40 2.95 -6.07
C SER A 243 -16.75 3.09 -7.47
N SER A 244 -17.17 4.06 -8.29
CA SER A 244 -16.49 4.42 -9.55
C SER A 244 -15.41 5.50 -9.39
N VAL A 245 -15.29 6.11 -8.22
CA VAL A 245 -14.29 7.16 -7.92
C VAL A 245 -13.09 6.52 -7.23
N LEU A 246 -12.01 6.34 -8.00
CA LEU A 246 -10.90 5.44 -7.63
C LEU A 246 -10.26 5.73 -6.26
N HIS A 247 -10.00 7.00 -5.96
CA HIS A 247 -9.46 7.46 -4.67
C HIS A 247 -10.49 8.32 -3.92
N TYR A 248 -11.73 7.83 -3.80
CA TYR A 248 -12.77 8.41 -2.93
C TYR A 248 -12.31 8.44 -1.45
N GLY A 249 -13.00 9.17 -0.56
CA GLY A 249 -12.68 9.23 0.87
C GLY A 249 -11.71 10.32 1.29
N HIS A 250 -11.07 11.02 0.34
CA HIS A 250 -10.30 12.22 0.65
C HIS A 250 -11.19 13.36 1.17
N ALA A 251 -10.59 14.43 1.72
CA ALA A 251 -11.33 15.53 2.37
C ALA A 251 -12.41 16.23 1.52
N GLY A 252 -12.34 16.15 0.19
CA GLY A 252 -13.35 16.71 -0.72
C GLY A 252 -14.53 15.78 -1.02
N ALA A 253 -14.41 14.50 -0.65
CA ALA A 253 -15.40 13.45 -0.84
C ALA A 253 -15.29 12.45 0.33
N PRO A 254 -15.62 12.87 1.57
CA PRO A 254 -15.02 12.35 2.79
C PRO A 254 -15.78 11.15 3.40
N ASN A 255 -16.14 10.16 2.59
CA ASN A 255 -16.89 8.97 3.03
C ASN A 255 -18.22 9.30 3.75
N ASP A 256 -18.97 10.28 3.25
CA ASP A 256 -20.16 10.82 3.91
C ASP A 256 -21.50 10.41 3.26
N ARG A 257 -21.49 9.54 2.25
CA ARG A 257 -22.73 9.04 1.63
C ARG A 257 -23.40 8.02 2.56
N THR A 258 -24.74 8.02 2.54
CA THR A 258 -25.53 6.95 3.16
C THR A 258 -25.50 5.74 2.24
N ILE A 259 -25.23 4.56 2.79
CA ILE A 259 -25.28 3.28 2.09
C ILE A 259 -26.76 2.91 1.91
N GLU A 260 -27.21 2.78 0.67
CA GLU A 260 -28.60 2.50 0.32
C GLU A 260 -28.82 1.02 -0.04
N ASP A 261 -30.08 0.58 -0.02
CA ASP A 261 -30.43 -0.77 -0.49
C ASP A 261 -30.16 -0.89 -1.99
N GLY A 262 -29.54 -2.01 -2.39
CA GLY A 262 -29.14 -2.25 -3.78
C GLY A 262 -27.79 -1.67 -4.20
N ASP A 263 -27.12 -0.88 -3.36
CA ASP A 263 -25.76 -0.40 -3.64
C ASP A 263 -24.74 -1.55 -3.68
N LEU A 264 -23.69 -1.37 -4.49
CA LEU A 264 -22.40 -2.02 -4.24
C LEU A 264 -21.56 -1.13 -3.32
N CYS A 265 -20.86 -1.75 -2.39
CA CYS A 265 -19.79 -1.15 -1.60
C CYS A 265 -18.46 -1.64 -2.15
N LEU A 266 -17.58 -0.72 -2.53
CA LEU A 266 -16.18 -0.96 -2.87
C LEU A 266 -15.34 -0.30 -1.78
N PHE A 267 -14.83 -1.12 -0.87
CA PHE A 267 -14.06 -0.69 0.29
C PHE A 267 -12.61 -1.09 0.14
N ASP A 268 -11.77 -0.08 -0.04
CA ASP A 268 -10.34 -0.17 -0.24
C ASP A 268 -9.65 0.45 0.98
N MET A 269 -9.10 -0.43 1.83
CA MET A 269 -8.57 -0.08 3.15
C MET A 269 -7.42 -1.00 3.57
N GLY A 270 -6.37 -0.40 4.14
CA GLY A 270 -5.19 -1.11 4.62
C GLY A 270 -4.56 -0.48 5.86
N GLY A 271 -4.23 -1.30 6.85
CA GLY A 271 -3.51 -0.88 8.06
C GLY A 271 -1.99 -0.88 7.90
N GLU A 272 -1.30 -0.06 8.69
CA GLU A 272 0.16 0.01 8.73
C GLU A 272 0.68 -0.49 10.09
N TYR A 273 1.53 -1.53 10.09
CA TYR A 273 2.21 -2.00 11.29
C TYR A 273 3.70 -1.71 11.21
N TYR A 274 4.18 -0.86 12.13
CA TYR A 274 5.59 -0.48 12.22
C TYR A 274 6.14 -0.01 10.86
N CYS A 275 5.41 0.89 10.19
CA CYS A 275 5.70 1.43 8.86
C CYS A 275 5.59 0.45 7.68
N TYR A 276 5.22 -0.82 7.87
CA TYR A 276 4.88 -1.72 6.76
C TYR A 276 3.37 -1.70 6.52
N GLY A 277 2.97 -1.50 5.26
CA GLY A 277 1.56 -1.43 4.86
C GLY A 277 0.98 -2.76 4.40
N SER A 278 -0.33 -2.80 4.27
CA SER A 278 -1.10 -3.70 3.41
C SER A 278 -2.06 -2.88 2.56
N ASP A 279 -2.53 -3.43 1.45
CA ASP A 279 -3.48 -2.80 0.55
C ASP A 279 -4.54 -3.80 0.08
N ILE A 280 -5.80 -3.62 0.47
CA ILE A 280 -6.85 -4.61 0.26
C ILE A 280 -8.14 -3.92 -0.10
N THR A 281 -8.70 -4.31 -1.24
CA THR A 281 -10.03 -3.91 -1.69
C THR A 281 -11.02 -5.08 -1.64
N CYS A 282 -12.17 -4.85 -1.00
CA CYS A 282 -13.33 -5.74 -1.01
C CYS A 282 -14.52 -5.04 -1.66
N THR A 283 -15.12 -5.69 -2.66
CA THR A 283 -16.41 -5.26 -3.22
C THR A 283 -17.53 -6.23 -2.85
N PHE A 284 -18.67 -5.73 -2.38
CA PHE A 284 -19.82 -6.54 -1.95
C PHE A 284 -21.14 -5.76 -2.02
N PRO A 285 -22.30 -6.43 -2.13
CA PRO A 285 -23.61 -5.77 -2.11
C PRO A 285 -23.93 -5.29 -0.69
N ALA A 286 -24.36 -4.03 -0.54
CA ALA A 286 -24.65 -3.41 0.75
C ALA A 286 -25.68 -4.20 1.59
N ASN A 287 -26.66 -4.83 0.93
CA ASN A 287 -27.71 -5.62 1.55
C ASN A 287 -27.35 -7.11 1.74
N GLY A 288 -26.14 -7.52 1.32
CA GLY A 288 -25.65 -8.88 1.44
C GLY A 288 -26.12 -9.86 0.36
N LYS A 289 -26.78 -9.39 -0.71
CA LYS A 289 -27.22 -10.23 -1.85
C LYS A 289 -26.92 -9.59 -3.19
N PHE A 290 -26.17 -10.30 -4.03
CA PHE A 290 -25.85 -9.80 -5.36
C PHE A 290 -27.07 -9.86 -6.27
N THR A 291 -27.37 -8.77 -6.98
CA THR A 291 -28.26 -8.84 -8.14
C THR A 291 -27.59 -9.57 -9.30
N ALA A 292 -28.35 -9.93 -10.34
CA ALA A 292 -27.79 -10.58 -11.52
C ALA A 292 -26.73 -9.71 -12.23
N ASP A 293 -26.96 -8.40 -12.36
CA ASP A 293 -26.01 -7.47 -12.96
C ASP A 293 -24.76 -7.30 -12.08
N GLN A 294 -24.94 -7.18 -10.75
CA GLN A 294 -23.83 -7.10 -9.80
C GLN A 294 -22.96 -8.35 -9.82
N ARG A 295 -23.58 -9.54 -9.77
CA ARG A 295 -22.90 -10.83 -9.87
C ARG A 295 -22.07 -10.92 -11.15
N ALA A 296 -22.65 -10.55 -12.29
CA ALA A 296 -21.99 -10.67 -13.57
C ALA A 296 -20.72 -9.81 -13.67
N VAL A 297 -20.78 -8.54 -13.24
CA VAL A 297 -19.60 -7.66 -13.23
C VAL A 297 -18.59 -8.11 -12.17
N TYR A 298 -19.07 -8.53 -10.99
CA TYR A 298 -18.20 -9.01 -9.92
C TYR A 298 -17.39 -10.25 -10.34
N GLU A 299 -18.05 -11.25 -10.90
CA GLU A 299 -17.40 -12.49 -11.36
C GLU A 299 -16.45 -12.22 -12.53
N ALA A 300 -16.69 -11.19 -13.36
CA ALA A 300 -15.77 -10.78 -14.41
C ALA A 300 -14.44 -10.27 -13.84
N VAL A 301 -14.49 -9.42 -12.81
CA VAL A 301 -13.30 -8.93 -12.11
C VAL A 301 -12.61 -10.06 -11.35
N LEU A 302 -13.37 -10.94 -10.68
CA LEU A 302 -12.81 -12.11 -9.99
C LEU A 302 -12.07 -13.03 -10.97
N LYS A 303 -12.63 -13.24 -12.18
CA LYS A 303 -11.98 -14.03 -13.22
C LYS A 303 -10.67 -13.39 -13.67
N ALA A 304 -10.61 -12.08 -13.87
CA ALA A 304 -9.39 -11.38 -14.24
C ALA A 304 -8.33 -11.47 -13.13
N SER A 305 -8.73 -11.24 -11.88
CA SER A 305 -7.89 -11.38 -10.68
C SER A 305 -7.24 -12.76 -10.61
N ARG A 306 -8.03 -13.84 -10.72
CA ARG A 306 -7.52 -15.21 -10.69
C ARG A 306 -6.68 -15.58 -11.92
N ALA A 307 -7.00 -15.03 -13.10
CA ALA A 307 -6.19 -15.23 -14.30
C ALA A 307 -4.79 -14.61 -14.16
N VAL A 308 -4.71 -13.38 -13.66
CA VAL A 308 -3.44 -12.70 -13.36
C VAL A 308 -2.65 -13.48 -12.33
N MET A 309 -3.23 -13.77 -11.17
CA MET A 309 -2.56 -14.51 -10.09
C MET A 309 -1.99 -15.86 -10.54
N LYS A 310 -2.72 -16.58 -11.40
CA LYS A 310 -2.27 -17.85 -11.98
C LYS A 310 -1.07 -17.68 -12.93
N ALA A 311 -0.97 -16.53 -13.60
CA ALA A 311 0.09 -16.23 -14.55
C ALA A 311 1.34 -15.62 -13.89
N VAL A 312 1.23 -15.05 -12.68
CA VAL A 312 2.36 -14.50 -11.93
C VAL A 312 3.41 -15.57 -11.66
N LYS A 313 4.63 -15.29 -12.12
CA LYS A 313 5.86 -16.04 -11.83
C LYS A 313 7.07 -15.20 -12.26
N PRO A 314 8.30 -15.56 -11.86
CA PRO A 314 9.50 -14.86 -12.30
C PRO A 314 9.61 -14.73 -13.83
N GLY A 315 10.08 -13.56 -14.28
CA GLY A 315 10.33 -13.24 -15.69
C GLY A 315 9.14 -12.68 -16.47
N VAL A 316 7.91 -12.82 -15.96
CA VAL A 316 6.71 -12.23 -16.56
C VAL A 316 6.80 -10.71 -16.52
N ALA A 317 6.45 -10.02 -17.62
CA ALA A 317 6.38 -8.56 -17.63
C ALA A 317 5.05 -8.10 -17.04
N TRP A 318 5.08 -7.18 -16.06
CA TRP A 318 3.85 -6.67 -15.44
C TRP A 318 2.86 -6.04 -16.42
N PRO A 319 3.29 -5.32 -17.48
CA PRO A 319 2.40 -4.83 -18.54
C PRO A 319 1.58 -5.93 -19.23
N ASP A 320 2.12 -7.14 -19.37
CA ASP A 320 1.41 -8.25 -19.99
C ASP A 320 0.28 -8.76 -19.10
N MET A 321 0.43 -8.63 -17.77
CA MET A 321 -0.63 -8.95 -16.82
C MET A 321 -1.78 -7.93 -16.90
N HIS A 322 -1.46 -6.64 -17.05
CA HIS A 322 -2.49 -5.61 -17.26
C HIS A 322 -3.31 -5.89 -18.53
N ARG A 323 -2.63 -6.19 -19.64
CA ARG A 323 -3.30 -6.58 -20.90
C ARG A 323 -4.10 -7.87 -20.77
N LEU A 324 -3.66 -8.82 -19.94
CA LEU A 324 -4.42 -10.03 -19.64
C LEU A 324 -5.73 -9.69 -18.91
N ALA A 325 -5.68 -8.83 -17.89
CA ALA A 325 -6.87 -8.37 -17.19
C ALA A 325 -7.83 -7.61 -18.13
N ASP A 326 -7.32 -6.68 -18.94
CA ASP A 326 -8.12 -5.97 -19.95
C ASP A 326 -8.86 -6.92 -20.88
N ARG A 327 -8.14 -7.91 -21.43
CA ARG A 327 -8.75 -8.90 -22.33
C ARG A 327 -9.86 -9.68 -21.63
N VAL A 328 -9.62 -10.15 -20.40
CA VAL A 328 -10.64 -10.88 -19.64
C VAL A 328 -11.86 -10.01 -19.38
N HIS A 329 -11.67 -8.74 -19.00
CA HIS A 329 -12.79 -7.81 -18.80
C HIS A 329 -13.60 -7.63 -20.09
N LEU A 330 -12.94 -7.42 -21.24
CA LEU A 330 -13.62 -7.26 -22.53
C LEU A 330 -14.38 -8.52 -22.96
N GLU A 331 -13.82 -9.71 -22.76
CA GLU A 331 -14.50 -10.99 -23.01
C GLU A 331 -15.78 -11.12 -22.17
N GLU A 332 -15.69 -10.79 -20.88
CA GLU A 332 -16.81 -10.91 -19.95
C GLU A 332 -17.88 -9.83 -20.20
N LEU A 333 -17.49 -8.58 -20.44
CA LEU A 333 -18.42 -7.49 -20.81
C LEU A 333 -19.12 -7.78 -22.14
N THR A 334 -18.47 -8.51 -23.06
CA THR A 334 -19.09 -9.03 -24.29
C THR A 334 -20.11 -10.14 -23.97
N ARG A 335 -19.78 -11.06 -23.06
CA ARG A 335 -20.73 -12.11 -22.60
C ARG A 335 -21.96 -11.51 -21.90
N ILE A 336 -21.78 -10.46 -21.10
CA ILE A 336 -22.86 -9.72 -20.43
C ILE A 336 -23.74 -8.98 -21.45
N GLY A 337 -23.21 -8.70 -22.64
CA GLY A 337 -23.91 -8.02 -23.72
C GLY A 337 -23.80 -6.49 -23.68
N ILE A 338 -22.95 -5.95 -22.81
CA ILE A 338 -22.58 -4.51 -22.79
C ILE A 338 -21.75 -4.18 -24.03
N LEU A 339 -20.84 -5.08 -24.38
CA LEU A 339 -20.02 -5.01 -25.59
C LEU A 339 -20.48 -6.04 -26.63
N LYS A 340 -20.14 -5.79 -27.89
CA LYS A 340 -20.40 -6.68 -29.04
C LYS A 340 -19.24 -6.62 -30.03
N GLY A 341 -19.04 -7.69 -30.81
CA GLY A 341 -18.00 -7.76 -31.84
C GLY A 341 -16.79 -8.60 -31.41
N ASN A 342 -15.64 -8.35 -32.02
CA ASN A 342 -14.42 -9.12 -31.81
C ASN A 342 -13.54 -8.47 -30.72
N VAL A 343 -13.14 -9.27 -29.71
CA VAL A 343 -12.32 -8.78 -28.58
C VAL A 343 -10.91 -8.34 -29.00
N ASP A 344 -10.29 -8.99 -29.99
CA ASP A 344 -8.97 -8.57 -30.47
C ASP A 344 -9.01 -7.16 -31.07
N ASP A 345 -10.12 -6.79 -31.72
CA ASP A 345 -10.31 -5.44 -32.25
C ASP A 345 -10.58 -4.42 -31.14
N MET A 346 -11.31 -4.80 -30.08
CA MET A 346 -11.50 -3.97 -28.88
C MET A 346 -10.17 -3.66 -28.18
N VAL A 347 -9.27 -4.65 -28.10
CA VAL A 347 -7.92 -4.48 -27.51
C VAL A 347 -7.08 -3.50 -28.33
N LYS A 348 -7.14 -3.56 -29.66
CA LYS A 348 -6.39 -2.63 -30.55
C LYS A 348 -6.79 -1.16 -30.37
N VAL A 349 -8.04 -0.91 -30.01
CA VAL A 349 -8.55 0.46 -29.75
C VAL A 349 -8.50 0.83 -28.27
N HIS A 350 -7.80 0.04 -27.44
CA HIS A 350 -7.62 0.27 -26.01
C HIS A 350 -8.93 0.37 -25.20
N LEU A 351 -9.96 -0.38 -25.61
CA LEU A 351 -11.29 -0.30 -24.99
C LEU A 351 -11.28 -0.75 -23.51
N GLY A 352 -10.34 -1.62 -23.11
CA GLY A 352 -10.17 -2.05 -21.72
C GLY A 352 -9.97 -0.87 -20.76
N ALA A 353 -9.21 0.14 -21.18
CA ALA A 353 -8.91 1.32 -20.37
C ALA A 353 -10.12 2.22 -20.08
N ILE A 354 -11.23 2.05 -20.82
CA ILE A 354 -12.49 2.74 -20.52
C ILE A 354 -13.13 2.16 -19.25
N PHE A 355 -12.95 0.86 -19.02
CA PHE A 355 -13.51 0.14 -17.87
C PHE A 355 -12.49 -0.05 -16.74
N MET A 356 -11.18 -0.04 -17.02
CA MET A 356 -10.09 -0.08 -16.05
C MET A 356 -9.05 1.00 -16.36
N PRO A 357 -9.27 2.26 -15.96
CA PRO A 357 -8.38 3.38 -16.32
C PRO A 357 -7.09 3.46 -15.48
N HIS A 358 -7.02 2.72 -14.37
CA HIS A 358 -5.84 2.65 -13.50
C HIS A 358 -4.94 1.46 -13.87
N GLY A 359 -3.71 1.45 -13.33
CA GLY A 359 -2.81 0.31 -13.46
C GLY A 359 -3.34 -0.93 -12.75
N LEU A 360 -2.96 -2.13 -13.21
CA LEU A 360 -3.41 -3.40 -12.62
C LEU A 360 -2.95 -3.61 -11.17
N GLY A 361 -1.89 -2.90 -10.77
CA GLY A 361 -1.30 -3.01 -9.45
C GLY A 361 0.10 -2.43 -9.42
N HIS A 362 0.69 -2.45 -8.23
CA HIS A 362 1.92 -1.75 -7.92
C HIS A 362 2.78 -2.53 -6.93
N LEU A 363 4.04 -2.11 -6.76
CA LEU A 363 4.87 -2.62 -5.68
C LEU A 363 4.30 -2.17 -4.33
N LEU A 364 4.41 -3.01 -3.31
CA LEU A 364 3.95 -2.76 -1.95
C LEU A 364 5.06 -3.06 -0.93
N GLY A 365 5.16 -2.26 0.13
CA GLY A 365 6.13 -2.48 1.20
C GLY A 365 5.97 -1.52 2.37
N ILE A 366 6.99 -0.71 2.62
CA ILE A 366 6.92 0.35 3.64
C ILE A 366 6.00 1.49 3.18
N ASP A 367 6.01 1.78 1.88
CA ASP A 367 5.02 2.67 1.27
C ASP A 367 3.97 1.81 0.55
N VAL A 368 2.71 2.27 0.53
CA VAL A 368 1.62 1.56 -0.17
C VAL A 368 1.91 1.46 -1.67
N HIS A 369 2.23 2.60 -2.29
CA HIS A 369 2.87 2.67 -3.60
C HIS A 369 4.39 2.66 -3.40
N ASP A 370 4.97 1.46 -3.33
CA ASP A 370 6.38 1.28 -2.97
C ASP A 370 7.35 1.70 -4.10
N VAL A 371 8.58 1.97 -3.70
CA VAL A 371 9.61 2.56 -4.58
C VAL A 371 10.13 1.57 -5.62
N GLY A 372 10.76 2.10 -6.67
CA GLY A 372 11.53 1.31 -7.63
C GLY A 372 10.71 0.68 -8.76
N GLY A 373 9.51 1.19 -9.04
CA GLY A 373 8.69 0.72 -10.17
C GLY A 373 9.24 1.11 -11.57
N TYR A 374 9.92 2.25 -11.66
CA TYR A 374 10.55 2.77 -12.88
C TYR A 374 12.02 3.16 -12.62
N PRO A 375 12.93 2.19 -12.40
CA PRO A 375 14.36 2.47 -12.36
C PRO A 375 14.86 2.89 -13.75
N GLU A 376 16.10 3.38 -13.82
CA GLU A 376 16.75 3.69 -15.10
C GLU A 376 16.67 2.50 -16.08
N GLY A 377 16.26 2.77 -17.33
CA GLY A 377 16.08 1.77 -18.37
C GLY A 377 14.71 1.06 -18.36
N VAL A 378 13.81 1.40 -17.44
CA VAL A 378 12.41 0.95 -17.43
C VAL A 378 11.50 2.15 -17.70
N GLU A 379 10.90 2.17 -18.89
CA GLU A 379 10.08 3.30 -19.36
C GLU A 379 8.59 3.09 -19.07
N ARG A 380 7.89 4.20 -18.85
CA ARG A 380 6.43 4.25 -18.78
C ARG A 380 5.86 4.16 -20.19
N MET A 381 4.83 3.33 -20.38
CA MET A 381 4.12 3.25 -21.66
C MET A 381 3.08 4.36 -21.75
N GLU A 382 2.87 4.94 -22.92
CA GLU A 382 1.92 6.04 -23.10
C GLU A 382 0.49 5.59 -23.48
N GLU A 383 0.29 4.28 -23.67
CA GLU A 383 -1.01 3.68 -23.99
C GLU A 383 -2.04 3.91 -22.86
N PRO A 384 -3.34 4.12 -23.16
CA PRO A 384 -4.40 4.20 -22.16
C PRO A 384 -4.40 2.98 -21.21
N GLY A 385 -4.68 3.20 -19.93
CA GLY A 385 -4.57 2.17 -18.88
C GLY A 385 -3.11 1.92 -18.48
N LEU A 386 -2.28 1.46 -19.42
CA LEU A 386 -0.86 1.12 -19.18
C LEU A 386 -0.01 2.29 -18.68
N ARG A 387 -0.30 3.52 -19.10
CA ARG A 387 0.36 4.73 -18.58
C ARG A 387 0.18 4.93 -17.07
N SER A 388 -0.88 4.37 -16.52
CA SER A 388 -1.22 4.43 -15.09
C SER A 388 -0.61 3.29 -14.29
N LEU A 389 0.10 2.34 -14.91
CA LEU A 389 0.86 1.32 -14.17
C LEU A 389 1.91 1.99 -13.28
N ARG A 390 2.15 1.46 -12.09
CA ARG A 390 3.24 1.96 -11.23
C ARG A 390 4.55 1.23 -11.40
N THR A 391 4.57 0.21 -12.27
CA THR A 391 5.79 -0.51 -12.65
C THR A 391 5.62 -1.12 -14.04
N ALA A 392 6.68 -1.07 -14.84
CA ALA A 392 6.77 -1.81 -16.11
C ALA A 392 7.81 -2.95 -16.04
N ARG A 393 8.23 -3.32 -14.83
CA ARG A 393 9.28 -4.31 -14.59
C ARG A 393 8.84 -5.72 -14.98
N ARG A 394 9.85 -6.57 -15.17
CA ARG A 394 9.67 -8.03 -15.10
C ARG A 394 9.70 -8.48 -13.64
N LEU A 395 8.80 -9.40 -13.30
CA LEU A 395 8.65 -9.93 -11.95
C LEU A 395 9.87 -10.75 -11.54
N GLN A 396 10.30 -10.58 -10.29
CA GLN A 396 11.41 -11.31 -9.68
C GLN A 396 11.00 -11.83 -8.30
N PRO A 397 11.54 -12.97 -7.84
CA PRO A 397 11.28 -13.48 -6.50
C PRO A 397 11.54 -12.42 -5.42
N GLY A 398 10.63 -12.32 -4.45
CA GLY A 398 10.70 -11.35 -3.36
C GLY A 398 10.09 -9.98 -3.67
N MET A 399 9.68 -9.70 -4.92
CA MET A 399 8.80 -8.56 -5.18
C MET A 399 7.43 -8.80 -4.55
N VAL A 400 6.90 -7.80 -3.86
CA VAL A 400 5.53 -7.80 -3.33
C VAL A 400 4.71 -6.83 -4.16
N LEU A 401 3.54 -7.27 -4.65
CA LEU A 401 2.66 -6.48 -5.49
C LEU A 401 1.20 -6.57 -5.06
N THR A 402 0.43 -5.52 -5.35
CA THR A 402 -1.03 -5.60 -5.43
C THR A 402 -1.46 -6.22 -6.76
N VAL A 403 -2.53 -7.00 -6.75
CA VAL A 403 -3.26 -7.47 -7.93
C VAL A 403 -4.69 -6.97 -7.80
N GLU A 404 -5.00 -5.86 -8.46
CA GLU A 404 -6.21 -5.07 -8.21
C GLU A 404 -7.04 -4.77 -9.47
N PRO A 405 -7.36 -5.74 -10.34
CA PRO A 405 -8.20 -5.45 -11.49
C PRO A 405 -9.56 -4.89 -11.04
N GLY A 406 -10.12 -4.01 -11.87
CA GLY A 406 -11.46 -3.47 -11.65
C GLY A 406 -12.20 -3.14 -12.93
N ILE A 407 -13.53 -3.11 -12.83
CA ILE A 407 -14.45 -2.65 -13.88
C ILE A 407 -15.32 -1.54 -13.28
N TYR A 408 -15.29 -0.37 -13.91
CA TYR A 408 -16.07 0.80 -13.48
C TYR A 408 -16.88 1.37 -14.64
N PHE A 409 -18.03 1.95 -14.31
CA PHE A 409 -18.88 2.65 -15.26
C PHE A 409 -18.72 4.17 -15.07
N ILE A 410 -17.58 4.69 -15.51
CA ILE A 410 -17.19 6.09 -15.31
C ILE A 410 -17.72 6.96 -16.45
N GLU A 411 -18.68 7.83 -16.13
CA GLU A 411 -19.45 8.57 -17.13
C GLU A 411 -18.59 9.39 -18.13
N PRO A 412 -17.58 10.18 -17.71
CA PRO A 412 -16.72 10.89 -18.66
C PRO A 412 -15.99 9.98 -19.65
N LEU A 413 -15.53 8.81 -19.20
CA LEU A 413 -14.81 7.85 -20.05
C LEU A 413 -15.77 7.15 -21.02
N LEU A 414 -16.94 6.75 -20.54
CA LEU A 414 -17.99 6.17 -21.37
C LEU A 414 -18.46 7.16 -22.44
N GLN A 415 -18.65 8.43 -22.09
CA GLN A 415 -19.05 9.47 -23.03
C GLN A 415 -17.98 9.68 -24.12
N GLN A 416 -16.71 9.73 -23.75
CA GLN A 416 -15.60 9.81 -24.71
C GLN A 416 -15.59 8.61 -25.66
N ALA A 417 -15.74 7.39 -25.14
CA ALA A 417 -15.74 6.17 -25.93
C ALA A 417 -16.94 6.07 -26.90
N LEU A 418 -18.11 6.54 -26.47
CA LEU A 418 -19.33 6.59 -27.30
C LEU A 418 -19.27 7.66 -28.41
N GLN A 419 -18.38 8.65 -28.29
CA GLN A 419 -18.15 9.68 -29.30
C GLN A 419 -17.08 9.30 -30.33
N ASP A 420 -16.17 8.39 -29.99
CA ASP A 420 -15.15 7.87 -30.90
C ASP A 420 -15.74 6.72 -31.75
N PRO A 421 -15.91 6.88 -33.08
CA PRO A 421 -16.44 5.81 -33.93
C PRO A 421 -15.64 4.50 -33.86
N ALA A 422 -14.33 4.56 -33.57
CA ALA A 422 -13.48 3.39 -33.43
C ALA A 422 -13.83 2.55 -32.19
N GLN A 423 -14.39 3.16 -31.14
CA GLN A 423 -14.80 2.49 -29.91
C GLN A 423 -16.32 2.30 -29.82
N ALA A 424 -17.10 3.31 -30.21
CA ALA A 424 -18.56 3.35 -30.14
C ALA A 424 -19.23 2.15 -30.84
N CYS A 425 -18.62 1.63 -31.92
CA CYS A 425 -19.15 0.48 -32.65
C CYS A 425 -19.22 -0.81 -31.82
N PHE A 426 -18.43 -0.92 -30.75
CA PHE A 426 -18.41 -2.08 -29.85
C PHE A 426 -19.47 -2.02 -28.75
N PHE A 427 -20.13 -0.87 -28.52
CA PHE A 427 -21.12 -0.75 -27.44
C PHE A 427 -22.51 -1.21 -27.87
N ASN A 428 -23.19 -1.91 -26.95
CA ASN A 428 -24.64 -2.02 -26.95
C ASN A 428 -25.21 -0.97 -25.98
N THR A 429 -25.53 0.22 -26.51
CA THR A 429 -25.96 1.37 -25.72
C THR A 429 -27.21 1.09 -24.89
N SER A 430 -28.14 0.27 -25.39
CA SER A 430 -29.36 -0.11 -24.66
C SER A 430 -29.05 -0.93 -23.40
N VAL A 431 -28.05 -1.82 -23.46
CA VAL A 431 -27.62 -2.61 -22.30
C VAL A 431 -26.75 -1.75 -21.38
N LEU A 432 -25.82 -0.97 -21.93
CA LEU A 432 -24.96 -0.06 -21.15
C LEU A 432 -25.78 0.92 -20.29
N GLN A 433 -26.92 1.41 -20.79
CA GLN A 433 -27.79 2.33 -20.05
C GLN A 433 -28.22 1.78 -18.68
N ARG A 434 -28.36 0.46 -18.56
CA ARG A 434 -28.72 -0.21 -17.29
C ARG A 434 -27.59 -0.16 -16.25
N PHE A 435 -26.35 0.00 -16.69
CA PHE A 435 -25.15 0.04 -15.84
C PHE A 435 -24.64 1.47 -15.57
N ARG A 436 -25.31 2.50 -16.09
CA ARG A 436 -25.02 3.89 -15.70
C ARG A 436 -25.46 4.09 -14.26
N GLY A 437 -24.56 4.60 -13.42
CA GLY A 437 -24.77 4.67 -11.98
C GLY A 437 -24.67 3.31 -11.28
N PHE A 438 -24.02 2.32 -11.90
CA PHE A 438 -23.68 1.07 -11.23
C PHE A 438 -22.54 1.24 -10.23
N GLY A 439 -21.70 2.26 -10.44
CA GLY A 439 -20.43 2.42 -9.74
C GLY A 439 -19.34 1.55 -10.36
N GLY A 440 -18.72 0.68 -9.57
CA GLY A 440 -17.70 -0.26 -10.05
C GLY A 440 -17.34 -1.36 -9.05
N VAL A 441 -16.52 -2.29 -9.53
CA VAL A 441 -15.97 -3.41 -8.75
C VAL A 441 -14.47 -3.36 -8.85
N ARG A 442 -13.78 -3.48 -7.72
CA ARG A 442 -12.35 -3.80 -7.63
C ARG A 442 -12.14 -4.95 -6.66
N ILE A 443 -11.25 -5.87 -7.03
CA ILE A 443 -10.81 -6.96 -6.16
C ILE A 443 -9.30 -6.88 -6.09
N GLU A 444 -8.78 -6.58 -4.90
CA GLU A 444 -7.36 -6.37 -4.69
C GLU A 444 -6.81 -7.30 -3.64
N ASP A 445 -5.79 -8.04 -4.04
CA ASP A 445 -5.04 -8.98 -3.23
C ASP A 445 -3.55 -8.61 -3.23
N ASP A 446 -2.91 -8.66 -2.07
CA ASP A 446 -1.47 -8.56 -1.91
C ASP A 446 -0.81 -9.92 -2.14
N ILE A 447 0.23 -9.95 -2.96
CA ILE A 447 1.00 -11.16 -3.28
C ILE A 447 2.50 -10.93 -3.15
N VAL A 448 3.25 -12.00 -2.89
CA VAL A 448 4.70 -12.03 -3.08
C VAL A 448 5.07 -12.99 -4.21
N VAL A 449 5.92 -12.54 -5.13
CA VAL A 449 6.45 -13.39 -6.19
C VAL A 449 7.44 -14.38 -5.57
N THR A 450 7.25 -15.67 -5.83
CA THR A 450 8.13 -16.75 -5.34
C THR A 450 9.03 -17.26 -6.47
N ALA A 451 9.88 -18.25 -6.20
CA ALA A 451 10.74 -18.86 -7.22
C ALA A 451 9.96 -19.49 -8.40
N THR A 452 8.71 -19.91 -8.19
CA THR A 452 7.93 -20.66 -9.19
C THR A 452 6.55 -20.07 -9.47
N GLY A 453 6.14 -19.01 -8.77
CA GLY A 453 4.81 -18.44 -8.89
C GLY A 453 4.62 -17.25 -7.96
N MET A 454 3.58 -17.32 -7.11
CA MET A 454 3.31 -16.36 -6.05
C MET A 454 2.81 -17.05 -4.78
N GLU A 455 2.89 -16.33 -3.66
CA GLU A 455 2.15 -16.59 -2.43
C GLU A 455 1.15 -15.44 -2.25
N LEU A 456 -0.10 -15.80 -1.93
CA LEU A 456 -1.17 -14.86 -1.61
C LEU A 456 -1.10 -14.52 -0.12
N LEU A 457 -0.99 -13.22 0.21
CA LEU A 457 -0.93 -12.72 1.58
C LEU A 457 -2.35 -12.43 2.12
N THR A 458 -3.22 -11.91 1.27
CA THR A 458 -4.59 -11.52 1.62
C THR A 458 -5.51 -12.73 1.84
N CYS A 459 -6.40 -12.65 2.83
CA CYS A 459 -7.34 -13.71 3.15
C CYS A 459 -8.73 -13.19 3.50
N VAL A 460 -9.55 -12.88 2.49
CA VAL A 460 -10.95 -12.43 2.63
C VAL A 460 -11.88 -13.29 1.77
N PRO A 461 -13.20 -13.31 2.03
CA PRO A 461 -14.20 -13.90 1.13
C PRO A 461 -14.11 -13.31 -0.29
N ARG A 462 -14.14 -14.15 -1.33
CA ARG A 462 -13.96 -13.70 -2.72
C ARG A 462 -14.96 -14.28 -3.71
N THR A 463 -15.52 -15.47 -3.49
CA THR A 463 -16.65 -15.89 -4.34
C THR A 463 -17.92 -15.18 -3.91
N VAL A 464 -18.89 -15.08 -4.81
CA VAL A 464 -20.23 -14.55 -4.49
C VAL A 464 -20.84 -15.32 -3.33
N GLU A 465 -20.73 -16.65 -3.35
CA GLU A 465 -21.24 -17.53 -2.30
C GLU A 465 -20.54 -17.30 -0.95
N GLU A 466 -19.22 -17.14 -0.96
CA GLU A 466 -18.45 -16.84 0.25
C GLU A 466 -18.87 -15.50 0.86
N ILE A 467 -18.98 -14.45 0.05
CA ILE A 467 -19.38 -13.10 0.51
C ILE A 467 -20.80 -13.12 1.07
N GLU A 468 -21.77 -13.65 0.32
CA GLU A 468 -23.15 -13.70 0.78
C GLU A 468 -23.32 -14.52 2.07
N ALA A 469 -22.61 -15.65 2.18
CA ALA A 469 -22.63 -16.46 3.40
C ALA A 469 -22.03 -15.68 4.58
N PHE A 470 -20.88 -15.04 4.37
CA PHE A 470 -20.17 -14.32 5.43
C PHE A 470 -20.96 -13.11 5.95
N MET A 471 -21.61 -12.36 5.05
CA MET A 471 -22.46 -11.23 5.44
C MET A 471 -23.73 -11.69 6.18
N ALA A 472 -24.33 -12.81 5.77
CA ALA A 472 -25.52 -13.36 6.43
C ALA A 472 -25.25 -13.80 7.88
N GLU A 473 -24.06 -14.36 8.16
CA GLU A 473 -23.63 -14.68 9.52
C GLU A 473 -23.65 -13.45 10.44
N GLY A 474 -23.10 -12.31 9.97
CA GLY A 474 -23.09 -11.04 10.69
C GLY A 474 -24.51 -10.56 11.04
N GLN A 475 -25.42 -10.58 10.06
CA GLN A 475 -26.81 -10.14 10.25
C GLN A 475 -27.59 -11.03 11.21
N SER A 476 -27.31 -12.33 11.27
CA SER A 476 -27.96 -13.28 12.19
C SER A 476 -27.55 -13.06 13.65
N SER A 477 -26.27 -12.73 13.88
CA SER A 477 -25.72 -12.50 15.21
C SER A 477 -26.24 -11.21 15.86
N ALA A 478 -26.49 -10.16 15.07
CA ALA A 478 -27.08 -8.90 15.54
C ALA A 478 -28.53 -9.07 16.01
N LYS A 479 -29.35 -9.89 15.33
CA LYS A 479 -30.73 -10.18 15.73
C LYS A 479 -30.82 -10.89 17.09
N SER A 480 -29.79 -11.65 17.46
CA SER A 480 -29.73 -12.32 18.78
C SER A 480 -29.56 -11.32 19.93
N PHE A 481 -28.82 -10.23 19.71
CA PHE A 481 -28.60 -9.18 20.73
C PHE A 481 -29.84 -8.30 20.94
N ASP A 482 -30.57 -7.93 19.88
CA ASP A 482 -31.82 -7.16 20.00
C ASP A 482 -32.98 -7.98 20.61
N SER A 483 -32.94 -9.31 20.48
CA SER A 483 -33.91 -10.19 21.16
C SER A 483 -33.69 -10.29 22.68
N LEU A 484 -32.51 -9.89 23.17
CA LEU A 484 -32.19 -9.83 24.60
C LEU A 484 -32.45 -8.44 25.22
N SER A 485 -32.47 -7.36 24.41
CA SER A 485 -32.79 -6.01 24.85
C SER A 485 -34.29 -5.70 24.88
N SER A 486 -35.11 -6.49 24.19
CA SER A 486 -36.58 -6.39 24.18
C SER A 486 -37.27 -7.10 25.36
N GLN A 487 -36.51 -7.66 26.31
CA GLN A 487 -37.02 -8.11 27.61
C GLN A 487 -36.61 -7.14 28.72
N LYS A 488 -37.12 -5.89 28.68
CA LYS A 488 -37.29 -4.97 29.83
C LYS A 488 -37.85 -3.62 29.36
N HIS A 489 -39.16 -3.52 29.23
CA HIS A 489 -40.04 -2.74 30.12
C HIS A 489 -41.48 -2.76 29.62
#